data_AF-A0A8X6KFD5-F1
#
_entry.id   AF-A0A8X6KFD5-F1
#
_cell.length_a   1.000
_cell.length_b   1.000
_cell.length_c   1.000
_cell.angle_alpha   90.00
_cell.angle_beta   90.00
_cell.angle_gamma   90.00
#
_symmetry.space_group_name_H-M   'P 1'
#
loop_
_entity.id
_entity.type
_entity.pdbx_description
1 polymer ?
#
loop_
_entity_poly.entity_id
_entity_poly.type
_entity_poly.pdbx_seq_one_letter_code
_entity_poly.pdbx_strand_id
1 'polypeptide(L)'
;MFENASKEDLVTVLVEMGETVDLDLGITELKQKLLLSKAYLEDEEFIRDVLAAMIEDRMEKGEYRKKKARHLAEEETRLKAVKEAEILDARRRTEEEARLRAEDESRYIAEEEARLKVEEEAKSVEERRKVQEEIKMNKRITLEEERRLEKERLLVQEQMQHVQEEHKIRMNAEKQKCSQEERWKRMEEPKQFLNEKQEKSDESCKILLAA
;
A
#
# COMPACT_ATOMS: atom_id res chain seq x y z
N MET A 1 63.03 69.98 -7.39
CA MET A 1 61.90 70.34 -8.29
C MET A 1 61.37 69.13 -9.08
N PHE A 2 62.21 68.28 -9.67
CA PHE A 2 61.74 67.18 -10.54
C PHE A 2 61.82 65.77 -9.91
N GLU A 3 61.69 65.63 -8.60
CA GLU A 3 61.97 64.36 -7.91
C GLU A 3 60.98 63.24 -8.27
N ASN A 4 59.75 63.60 -8.64
CA ASN A 4 58.68 62.65 -9.00
C ASN A 4 58.24 62.72 -10.47
N ALA A 5 58.91 63.54 -11.29
CA ALA A 5 58.64 63.64 -12.71
C ALA A 5 59.20 62.42 -13.43
N SER A 6 58.33 61.71 -14.15
CA SER A 6 58.73 60.60 -15.01
C SER A 6 59.33 61.11 -16.31
N LYS A 7 59.97 60.19 -17.04
CA LYS A 7 60.42 60.44 -18.41
C LYS A 7 59.29 60.96 -19.29
N GLU A 8 58.08 60.40 -19.14
CA GLU A 8 56.90 60.76 -19.95
C GLU A 8 56.42 62.19 -19.66
N ASP A 9 56.39 62.60 -18.38
CA ASP A 9 55.97 63.97 -18.02
C ASP A 9 56.96 65.01 -18.55
N LEU A 10 58.27 64.75 -18.40
CA LEU A 10 59.32 65.65 -18.87
C LEU A 10 59.35 65.76 -20.40
N VAL A 11 59.16 64.63 -21.11
CA VAL A 11 59.06 64.61 -22.58
C VAL A 11 57.82 65.38 -23.03
N THR A 12 56.67 65.19 -22.39
CA THR A 12 55.42 65.87 -22.77
C THR A 12 55.56 67.38 -22.63
N VAL A 13 56.08 67.87 -21.51
CA VAL A 13 56.29 69.32 -21.30
C VAL A 13 57.29 69.90 -22.29
N LEU A 14 58.41 69.22 -22.57
CA LEU A 14 59.38 69.67 -23.57
C LEU A 14 58.77 69.73 -24.99
N VAL A 15 57.93 68.77 -25.36
CA VAL A 15 57.22 68.75 -26.65
C VAL A 15 56.16 69.86 -26.73
N GLU A 16 55.42 70.12 -25.64
CA GLU A 16 54.44 71.21 -25.58
C GLU A 16 55.09 72.60 -25.70
N MET A 17 56.33 72.75 -25.22
CA MET A 17 57.15 73.94 -25.42
C MET A 17 57.77 74.06 -26.82
N GLY A 18 57.57 73.07 -27.70
CA GLY A 18 58.08 73.06 -29.07
C GLY A 18 59.53 72.60 -29.22
N GLU A 19 60.13 71.99 -28.19
CA GLU A 19 61.45 71.39 -28.31
C GLU A 19 61.38 69.99 -28.94
N THR A 20 62.31 69.68 -29.83
CA THR A 20 62.48 68.32 -30.35
C THR A 20 63.20 67.48 -29.31
N VAL A 21 62.59 66.38 -28.88
CA VAL A 21 63.14 65.50 -27.83
C VAL A 21 63.36 64.11 -28.39
N ASP A 22 64.60 63.62 -28.29
CA ASP A 22 64.90 62.23 -28.58
C ASP A 22 64.38 61.34 -27.44
N LEU A 23 63.52 60.39 -27.78
CA LEU A 23 62.88 59.49 -26.82
C LEU A 23 63.87 58.58 -26.08
N ASP A 24 65.10 58.46 -26.55
CA ASP A 24 66.14 57.63 -25.94
C ASP A 24 66.88 58.35 -24.79
N LEU A 25 66.72 59.67 -24.66
CA LEU A 25 67.40 60.45 -23.62
C LEU A 25 67.05 59.95 -22.20
N GLY A 26 68.05 59.98 -21.33
CA GLY A 26 67.91 59.68 -19.92
C GLY A 26 67.11 60.77 -19.20
N ILE A 27 66.44 60.41 -18.09
CA ILE A 27 65.69 61.37 -17.26
C ILE A 27 66.57 62.54 -16.82
N THR A 28 67.85 62.30 -16.54
CA THR A 28 68.83 63.33 -16.15
C THR A 28 69.11 64.31 -17.29
N GLU A 29 69.22 63.83 -18.52
CA GLU A 29 69.45 64.64 -19.72
C GLU A 29 68.22 65.48 -20.06
N LEU A 30 67.02 64.89 -19.92
CA LEU A 30 65.75 65.60 -20.09
C LEU A 30 65.57 66.72 -19.06
N LYS A 31 65.92 66.48 -17.79
CA LYS A 31 65.91 67.51 -16.74
C LYS A 31 66.86 68.66 -17.06
N GLN A 32 68.07 68.35 -17.51
CA GLN A 32 69.05 69.36 -17.89
C GLN A 32 68.57 70.17 -19.10
N LYS A 33 68.01 69.51 -20.11
CA LYS A 33 67.46 70.16 -21.30
C LYS A 33 66.29 71.09 -20.95
N LEU A 34 65.39 70.65 -20.09
CA LEU A 34 64.28 71.47 -19.59
C LEU A 34 64.77 72.72 -18.85
N LEU A 35 65.78 72.58 -17.98
CA LEU A 35 66.41 73.69 -17.25
C LEU A 35 67.13 74.70 -18.16
N LEU A 36 67.57 74.26 -19.33
CA LEU A 36 68.24 75.10 -20.33
C LEU A 36 67.28 75.64 -21.40
N SER A 37 66.01 75.21 -21.38
CA SER A 37 65.02 75.67 -22.36
C SER A 37 64.70 77.15 -22.13
N LYS A 38 64.54 77.89 -23.22
CA LYS A 38 64.26 79.33 -23.16
C LYS A 38 62.95 79.63 -22.41
N ALA A 39 61.95 78.78 -22.59
CA ALA A 39 60.64 78.89 -21.93
C ALA A 39 60.73 78.72 -20.41
N TYR A 40 61.61 77.84 -19.91
CA TYR A 40 61.83 77.67 -18.47
C TYR A 40 62.50 78.90 -17.82
N LEU A 41 63.39 79.58 -18.55
CA LEU A 41 64.05 80.81 -18.08
C LEU A 41 63.11 82.02 -18.08
N GLU A 42 62.05 81.99 -18.88
CA GLU A 42 61.04 83.05 -18.96
C GLU A 42 60.01 82.94 -17.83
N ASP A 43 59.55 81.73 -17.49
CA ASP A 43 58.58 81.50 -16.42
C ASP A 43 58.77 80.14 -15.73
N GLU A 44 59.62 80.12 -14.70
CA GLU A 44 59.91 78.91 -13.92
C GLU A 44 58.67 78.39 -13.16
N GLU A 45 57.82 79.31 -12.66
CA GLU A 45 56.64 78.96 -11.89
C GLU A 45 55.62 78.25 -12.78
N PHE A 46 55.41 78.73 -14.00
CA PHE A 46 54.53 78.08 -14.96
C PHE A 46 54.93 76.62 -15.23
N ILE A 47 56.21 76.35 -15.48
CA ILE A 47 56.67 74.97 -15.74
C ILE A 47 56.56 74.09 -14.49
N ARG A 48 56.73 74.68 -13.30
CA ARG A 48 56.50 73.98 -12.02
C ARG A 48 55.06 73.53 -11.90
N ASP A 49 54.12 74.43 -12.19
CA ASP A 49 52.69 74.18 -12.05
C ASP A 49 52.17 73.17 -13.08
N VAL A 50 52.64 73.27 -14.33
CA VAL A 50 52.30 72.30 -15.38
C VAL A 50 52.79 70.89 -15.00
N LEU A 51 54.04 70.76 -14.56
CA LEU A 51 54.56 69.46 -14.12
C LEU A 51 53.89 68.95 -12.85
N ALA A 52 53.57 69.83 -11.90
CA ALA A 52 52.83 69.46 -10.70
C ALA A 52 51.45 68.90 -11.06
N ALA A 53 50.71 69.57 -11.95
CA ALA A 53 49.40 69.13 -12.43
C ALA A 53 49.45 67.77 -13.14
N MET A 54 50.47 67.54 -13.99
CA MET A 54 50.66 66.24 -14.66
C MET A 54 50.96 65.10 -13.68
N ILE A 55 51.82 65.37 -12.69
CA ILE A 55 52.15 64.40 -11.64
C ILE A 55 50.91 64.06 -10.82
N GLU A 56 50.13 65.07 -10.43
CA GLU A 56 48.86 64.89 -9.69
C GLU A 56 47.85 64.06 -10.47
N ASP A 57 47.59 64.38 -11.75
CA ASP A 57 46.67 63.63 -12.61
C ASP A 57 47.09 62.16 -12.77
N ARG A 58 48.39 61.87 -12.94
CA ARG A 58 48.89 60.50 -13.00
C ARG A 58 48.72 59.76 -11.67
N MET A 59 48.99 60.43 -10.56
CA MET A 59 48.80 59.86 -9.22
C MET A 59 47.33 59.53 -8.96
N GLU A 60 46.41 60.44 -9.31
CA GLU A 60 44.97 60.22 -9.19
C GLU A 60 44.50 59.06 -10.09
N LYS A 61 44.95 59.02 -11.35
CA LYS A 61 44.66 57.90 -12.27
C LYS A 61 45.23 56.58 -11.74
N GLY A 62 46.42 56.59 -11.14
CA GLY A 62 47.04 55.43 -10.51
C GLY A 62 46.24 54.92 -9.31
N GLU A 63 45.80 55.82 -8.44
CA GLU A 63 44.94 55.50 -7.30
C GLU A 63 43.57 54.98 -7.73
N TYR A 64 42.96 55.58 -8.75
CA TYR A 64 41.70 55.11 -9.33
C TYR A 64 41.84 53.69 -9.89
N ARG A 65 42.91 53.41 -10.64
CA ARG A 65 43.20 52.05 -11.14
C ARG A 65 43.37 51.05 -9.99
N LYS A 66 44.09 51.43 -8.93
CA LYS A 66 44.29 50.60 -7.73
C LYS A 66 42.99 50.35 -6.97
N LYS A 67 42.16 51.38 -6.77
CA LYS A 67 40.83 51.26 -6.14
C LYS A 67 39.91 50.38 -6.98
N LYS A 68 39.88 50.57 -8.30
CA LYS A 68 39.11 49.75 -9.24
C LYS A 68 39.56 48.28 -9.21
N ALA A 69 40.87 48.02 -9.19
CA ALA A 69 41.40 46.66 -9.09
C ALA A 69 41.01 45.98 -7.76
N ARG A 70 41.05 46.72 -6.64
CA ARG A 70 40.58 46.23 -5.33
C ARG A 70 39.10 45.90 -5.35
N HIS A 71 38.27 46.80 -5.87
CA HIS A 71 36.82 46.58 -5.96
C HIS A 71 36.47 45.38 -6.85
N LEU A 72 37.19 45.19 -7.96
CA LEU A 72 37.00 44.01 -8.82
C LEU A 72 37.38 42.72 -8.10
N ALA A 73 38.50 42.70 -7.38
CA ALA A 73 38.91 41.53 -6.60
C ALA A 73 37.91 41.22 -5.47
N GLU A 74 37.41 42.23 -4.78
CA GLU A 74 36.41 42.07 -3.73
C GLU A 74 35.08 41.54 -4.29
N GLU A 75 34.57 42.12 -5.37
CA GLU A 75 33.37 41.62 -6.05
C GLU A 75 33.54 40.18 -6.53
N GLU A 76 34.71 39.81 -7.07
CA GLU A 76 34.96 38.42 -7.48
C GLU A 76 34.93 37.46 -6.29
N THR A 77 35.52 37.83 -5.16
CA THR A 77 35.46 37.01 -3.94
C THR A 77 34.04 36.91 -3.39
N ARG A 78 33.28 38.01 -3.41
CA ARG A 78 31.89 38.04 -2.97
C ARG A 78 31.02 37.16 -3.88
N LEU A 79 31.20 37.23 -5.19
CA LEU A 79 30.46 36.42 -6.15
C LEU A 79 30.78 34.92 -6.00
N LYS A 80 32.04 34.55 -5.72
CA LYS A 80 32.41 33.16 -5.42
C LYS A 80 31.70 32.65 -4.16
N ALA A 81 31.70 33.43 -3.07
CA ALA A 81 31.02 33.06 -1.84
C ALA A 81 29.49 32.92 -2.04
N VAL A 82 28.86 33.81 -2.81
CA VAL A 82 27.43 33.72 -3.14
C VAL A 82 27.12 32.45 -3.95
N LYS A 83 27.92 32.14 -4.97
CA LYS A 83 27.73 30.93 -5.79
C LYS A 83 27.89 29.66 -4.97
N GLU A 84 28.88 29.59 -4.09
CA GLU A 84 29.07 28.45 -3.19
C GLU A 84 27.88 28.28 -2.23
N ALA A 85 27.36 29.39 -1.69
CA ALA A 85 26.18 29.36 -0.83
C ALA A 85 24.93 28.86 -1.59
N GLU A 86 24.70 29.31 -2.84
CA GLU A 86 23.59 28.82 -3.66
C GLU A 86 23.71 27.32 -3.99
N ILE A 87 24.92 26.83 -4.28
CA ILE A 87 25.16 25.40 -4.54
C ILE A 87 24.87 24.57 -3.27
N LEU A 88 25.30 25.04 -2.10
CA LEU A 88 25.01 24.37 -0.83
C LEU A 88 23.52 24.35 -0.53
N ASP A 89 22.81 25.45 -0.78
CA ASP A 89 21.37 25.53 -0.59
C ASP A 89 20.61 24.60 -1.55
N ALA A 90 21.02 24.54 -2.83
CA ALA A 90 20.45 23.61 -3.79
C ALA A 90 20.64 22.16 -3.33
N ARG A 91 21.85 21.80 -2.87
CA ARG A 91 22.14 20.46 -2.35
C ARG A 91 21.27 20.13 -1.12
N ARG A 92 21.16 21.05 -0.18
CA ARG A 92 20.33 20.89 1.02
C ARG A 92 18.86 20.65 0.67
N ARG A 93 18.31 21.41 -0.28
CA ARG A 93 16.92 21.20 -0.75
C ARG A 93 16.73 19.82 -1.37
N THR A 94 17.66 19.38 -2.23
CA THR A 94 17.56 18.04 -2.84
C THR A 94 17.66 16.90 -1.83
N GLU A 95 18.50 17.06 -0.81
CA GLU A 95 18.65 16.07 0.27
C GLU A 95 17.41 16.03 1.17
N GLU A 96 16.85 17.19 1.51
CA GLU A 96 15.62 17.29 2.29
C GLU A 96 14.42 16.71 1.54
N GLU A 97 14.26 17.00 0.26
CA GLU A 97 13.23 16.38 -0.57
C GLU A 97 13.38 14.86 -0.65
N ALA A 98 14.61 14.34 -0.80
CA ALA A 98 14.85 12.91 -0.83
C ALA A 98 14.49 12.24 0.51
N ARG A 99 14.81 12.90 1.64
CA ARG A 99 14.46 12.43 2.98
C ARG A 99 12.94 12.41 3.18
N LEU A 100 12.25 13.49 2.79
CA LEU A 100 10.79 13.59 2.89
C LEU A 100 10.08 12.53 2.05
N ARG A 101 10.53 12.29 0.81
CA ARG A 101 9.97 11.21 -0.02
C ARG A 101 10.16 9.83 0.62
N ALA A 102 11.35 9.54 1.14
CA ALA A 102 11.61 8.26 1.80
C ALA A 102 10.75 8.08 3.07
N GLU A 103 10.54 9.14 3.85
CA GLU A 103 9.68 9.13 5.03
C GLU A 103 8.20 8.94 4.67
N ASP A 104 7.70 9.67 3.67
CA ASP A 104 6.32 9.55 3.20
C ASP A 104 6.04 8.17 2.58
N GLU A 105 6.96 7.62 1.78
CA GLU A 105 6.86 6.26 1.23
C GLU A 105 6.84 5.21 2.35
N SER A 106 7.73 5.35 3.34
CA SER A 106 7.76 4.44 4.50
C SER A 106 6.47 4.49 5.32
N ARG A 107 5.93 5.71 5.55
CA ARG A 107 4.65 5.90 6.24
C ARG A 107 3.49 5.30 5.44
N TYR A 108 3.46 5.53 4.12
CA TYR A 108 2.43 5.01 3.23
C TYR A 108 2.41 3.48 3.22
N ILE A 109 3.56 2.84 3.11
CA ILE A 109 3.68 1.38 3.15
C ILE A 109 3.17 0.83 4.49
N ALA A 110 3.60 1.41 5.62
CA ALA A 110 3.17 0.98 6.94
C ALA A 110 1.65 1.14 7.17
N GLU A 111 1.06 2.23 6.66
CA GLU A 111 -0.37 2.48 6.75
C GLU A 111 -1.17 1.51 5.88
N GLU A 112 -0.77 1.27 4.62
CA GLU A 112 -1.42 0.30 3.75
C GLU A 112 -1.33 -1.12 4.31
N GLU A 113 -0.17 -1.53 4.85
CA GLU A 113 -0.02 -2.85 5.46
C GLU A 113 -0.94 -3.01 6.69
N ALA A 114 -1.07 -1.96 7.51
CA ALA A 114 -1.99 -1.97 8.65
C ALA A 114 -3.46 -2.05 8.21
N ARG A 115 -3.84 -1.31 7.16
CA ARG A 115 -5.20 -1.36 6.58
C ARG A 115 -5.52 -2.74 6.02
N LEU A 116 -4.61 -3.32 5.26
CA LEU A 116 -4.78 -4.66 4.67
C LEU A 116 -4.93 -5.74 5.75
N LYS A 117 -4.12 -5.70 6.81
CA LYS A 117 -4.27 -6.65 7.94
C LYS A 117 -5.64 -6.57 8.59
N VAL A 118 -6.15 -5.36 8.85
CA VAL A 118 -7.49 -5.17 9.44
C VAL A 118 -8.59 -5.66 8.49
N GLU A 119 -8.45 -5.42 7.19
CA GLU A 119 -9.43 -5.89 6.20
C GLU A 119 -9.43 -7.43 6.05
N GLU A 120 -8.26 -8.05 6.02
CA GLU A 120 -8.11 -9.51 5.98
C GLU A 120 -8.66 -10.17 7.25
N GLU A 121 -8.38 -9.62 8.43
CA GLU A 121 -8.95 -10.09 9.69
C GLU A 121 -10.48 -9.95 9.70
N ALA A 122 -11.03 -8.82 9.23
CA ALA A 122 -12.48 -8.64 9.14
C ALA A 122 -13.13 -9.65 8.18
N LYS A 123 -12.52 -9.93 7.03
CA LYS A 123 -12.99 -10.97 6.08
C LYS A 123 -12.93 -12.36 6.71
N SER A 124 -11.84 -12.70 7.38
CA SER A 124 -11.66 -13.98 8.07
C SER A 124 -12.69 -14.18 9.20
N VAL A 125 -12.98 -13.14 9.97
CA VAL A 125 -14.02 -13.18 11.02
C VAL A 125 -15.40 -13.38 10.41
N GLU A 126 -15.72 -12.69 9.31
CA GLU A 126 -17.00 -12.85 8.63
C GLU A 126 -17.17 -14.24 8.01
N GLU A 127 -16.13 -14.80 7.40
CA GLU A 127 -16.14 -16.18 6.90
C GLU A 127 -16.35 -17.19 8.03
N ARG A 128 -15.64 -17.03 9.16
CA ARG A 128 -15.83 -17.87 10.35
C ARG A 128 -17.27 -17.80 10.87
N ARG A 129 -17.88 -16.62 10.85
CA ARG A 129 -19.29 -16.43 11.25
C ARG A 129 -20.22 -17.22 10.34
N LYS A 130 -20.05 -17.12 9.01
CA LYS A 130 -20.85 -17.88 8.03
C LYS A 130 -20.72 -19.39 8.23
N VAL A 131 -19.48 -19.88 8.37
CA VAL A 131 -19.23 -21.31 8.65
C VAL A 131 -19.88 -21.75 9.97
N GLN A 132 -19.82 -20.92 11.01
CA GLN A 132 -20.46 -21.22 12.28
C GLN A 132 -21.99 -21.28 12.18
N GLU A 133 -22.60 -20.39 11.39
CA GLU A 133 -24.03 -20.39 11.11
C GLU A 133 -24.45 -21.64 10.32
N GLU A 134 -23.67 -22.04 9.32
CA GLU A 134 -23.89 -23.26 8.56
C GLU A 134 -23.80 -24.52 9.44
N ILE A 135 -22.79 -24.60 10.31
CA ILE A 135 -22.68 -25.70 11.30
C ILE A 135 -23.91 -25.74 12.22
N LYS A 136 -24.39 -24.58 12.68
CA LYS A 136 -25.61 -24.52 13.51
C LYS A 136 -26.84 -24.97 12.74
N MET A 137 -26.96 -24.60 11.47
CA MET A 137 -28.06 -25.00 10.59
C MET A 137 -28.03 -26.52 10.35
N ASN A 138 -26.88 -27.07 9.97
CA ASN A 138 -26.71 -28.50 9.74
C ASN A 138 -27.04 -29.32 10.98
N LYS A 139 -26.63 -28.88 12.18
CA LYS A 139 -27.01 -29.52 13.45
C LYS A 139 -28.53 -29.55 13.69
N ARG A 140 -29.26 -28.51 13.26
CA ARG A 140 -30.72 -28.49 13.37
C ARG A 140 -31.35 -29.47 12.39
N ILE A 141 -30.85 -29.53 11.16
CA ILE A 141 -31.32 -30.45 10.13
C ILE A 141 -31.11 -31.89 10.60
N THR A 142 -29.90 -32.24 11.06
CA THR A 142 -29.62 -33.60 11.54
C THR A 142 -30.51 -33.99 12.72
N LEU A 143 -30.73 -33.08 13.67
CA LEU A 143 -31.63 -33.33 14.80
C LEU A 143 -33.10 -33.48 14.37
N GLU A 144 -33.55 -32.75 13.36
CA GLU A 144 -34.88 -32.92 12.80
C GLU A 144 -35.03 -34.27 12.08
N GLU A 145 -34.02 -34.67 11.30
CA GLU A 145 -33.98 -35.96 10.61
C GLU A 145 -34.00 -37.13 11.60
N GLU A 146 -33.20 -37.07 12.68
CA GLU A 146 -33.23 -38.07 13.75
C GLU A 146 -34.62 -38.19 14.37
N ARG A 147 -35.29 -37.06 14.64
CA ARG A 147 -36.68 -37.06 15.16
C ARG A 147 -37.68 -37.63 14.16
N ARG A 148 -37.47 -37.45 12.85
CA ARG A 148 -38.32 -38.07 11.81
C ARG A 148 -38.12 -39.58 11.79
N LEU A 149 -36.87 -40.04 11.77
CA LEU A 149 -36.53 -41.46 11.80
C LEU A 149 -37.05 -42.14 13.08
N GLU A 150 -37.00 -41.47 14.23
CA GLU A 150 -37.55 -42.03 15.48
C GLU A 150 -39.07 -42.20 15.42
N LYS A 151 -39.80 -41.26 14.83
CA LYS A 151 -41.25 -41.40 14.59
C LYS A 151 -41.56 -42.55 13.64
N GLU A 152 -40.79 -42.69 12.56
CA GLU A 152 -40.96 -43.81 11.63
C GLU A 152 -40.69 -45.16 12.30
N ARG A 153 -39.66 -45.25 13.14
CA ARG A 153 -39.37 -46.46 13.92
C ARG A 153 -40.51 -46.82 14.86
N LEU A 154 -41.11 -45.85 15.54
CA LEU A 154 -42.27 -46.07 16.41
C LEU A 154 -43.48 -46.55 15.61
N LEU A 155 -43.77 -45.93 14.46
CA LEU A 155 -44.87 -46.35 13.58
C LEU A 155 -44.68 -47.80 13.08
N VAL A 156 -43.47 -48.16 12.68
CA VAL A 156 -43.14 -49.54 12.27
C VAL A 156 -43.29 -50.52 13.45
N GLN A 157 -42.89 -50.11 14.65
CA GLN A 157 -43.06 -50.92 15.85
C GLN A 157 -44.55 -51.14 16.19
N GLU A 158 -45.38 -50.11 16.11
CA GLU A 158 -46.84 -50.19 16.30
C GLU A 158 -47.49 -51.10 15.24
N GLN A 159 -47.11 -50.95 13.97
CA GLN A 159 -47.59 -51.82 12.89
C GLN A 159 -47.22 -53.29 13.15
N MET A 160 -45.99 -53.56 13.60
CA MET A 160 -45.56 -54.90 13.96
C MET A 160 -46.37 -55.48 15.12
N GLN A 161 -46.68 -54.67 16.15
CA GLN A 161 -47.55 -55.09 17.26
C GLN A 161 -48.96 -55.42 16.78
N HIS A 162 -49.55 -54.57 15.93
CA HIS A 162 -50.87 -54.80 15.35
C HIS A 162 -50.92 -56.13 14.58
N VAL A 163 -49.94 -56.40 13.72
CA VAL A 163 -49.86 -57.68 12.97
C VAL A 163 -49.74 -58.88 13.92
N GLN A 164 -48.96 -58.77 15.00
CA GLN A 164 -48.83 -59.83 15.99
C GLN A 164 -50.15 -60.07 16.74
N GLU A 165 -50.89 -59.01 17.09
CA GLU A 165 -52.19 -59.10 17.74
C GLU A 165 -53.25 -59.70 16.82
N GLU A 166 -53.32 -59.26 15.57
CA GLU A 166 -54.18 -59.85 14.55
C GLU A 166 -53.90 -61.34 14.36
N HIS A 167 -52.63 -61.73 14.30
CA HIS A 167 -52.23 -63.13 14.20
C HIS A 167 -52.69 -63.94 15.42
N LYS A 168 -52.54 -63.41 16.65
CA LYS A 168 -53.06 -64.04 17.87
C LYS A 168 -54.58 -64.20 17.84
N ILE A 169 -55.31 -63.17 17.40
CA ILE A 169 -56.77 -63.20 17.27
C ILE A 169 -57.18 -64.29 16.26
N ARG A 170 -56.51 -64.35 15.10
CA ARG A 170 -56.76 -65.37 14.07
C ARG A 170 -56.51 -66.79 14.62
N MET A 171 -55.38 -67.01 15.29
CA MET A 171 -55.05 -68.30 15.90
C MET A 171 -56.07 -68.73 16.96
N ASN A 172 -56.54 -67.80 17.79
CA ASN A 172 -57.58 -68.08 18.79
C ASN A 172 -58.93 -68.40 18.14
N ALA A 173 -59.31 -67.68 17.07
CA ALA A 173 -60.52 -67.94 16.31
C ALA A 173 -60.48 -69.31 15.61
N GLU A 174 -59.35 -69.72 15.04
CA GLU A 174 -59.15 -71.04 14.45
C GLU A 174 -59.25 -72.16 15.49
N LYS A 175 -58.65 -71.99 16.67
CA LYS A 175 -58.80 -72.92 17.79
C LYS A 175 -60.26 -73.06 18.24
N GLN A 176 -60.98 -71.94 18.33
CA GLN A 176 -62.41 -71.96 18.66
C GLN A 176 -63.24 -72.67 17.58
N LYS A 177 -62.98 -72.40 16.29
CA LYS A 177 -63.63 -73.10 15.18
C LYS A 177 -63.37 -74.59 15.23
N CYS A 178 -62.12 -75.02 15.40
CA CYS A 178 -61.75 -76.43 15.51
C CYS A 178 -62.45 -77.11 16.71
N SER A 179 -62.47 -76.46 17.88
CA SER A 179 -63.20 -76.95 19.06
C SER A 179 -64.71 -77.03 18.83
N GLN A 180 -65.30 -76.06 18.14
CA GLN A 180 -66.72 -76.07 17.75
C GLN A 180 -67.03 -77.18 16.74
N GLU A 181 -66.17 -77.39 15.74
CA GLU A 181 -66.29 -78.47 14.76
C GLU A 181 -66.18 -79.84 15.42
N GLU A 182 -65.23 -80.04 16.33
CA GLU A 182 -65.13 -81.27 17.13
C GLU A 182 -66.39 -81.49 17.97
N ARG A 183 -66.91 -80.44 18.61
CA ARG A 183 -68.16 -80.51 19.38
C ARG A 183 -69.36 -80.85 18.49
N TRP A 184 -69.42 -80.27 17.30
CA TRP A 184 -70.47 -80.54 16.31
C TRP A 184 -70.38 -81.98 15.81
N LYS A 185 -69.19 -82.46 15.42
CA LYS A 185 -68.95 -83.87 15.05
C LYS A 185 -69.40 -84.85 16.12
N ARG A 186 -69.06 -84.60 17.41
CA ARG A 186 -69.54 -85.43 18.54
C ARG A 186 -71.07 -85.45 18.70
N MET A 187 -71.79 -84.41 18.26
CA MET A 187 -73.26 -84.37 18.28
C MET A 187 -73.89 -85.00 17.04
N GLU A 188 -73.19 -84.97 15.90
CA GLU A 188 -73.64 -85.53 14.62
C GLU A 188 -73.48 -87.08 14.59
N GLU A 189 -72.38 -87.60 15.13
CA GLU A 189 -72.06 -89.04 15.15
C GLU A 189 -73.18 -89.93 15.75
N PRO A 190 -73.80 -89.59 16.91
CA PRO A 190 -74.92 -90.38 17.44
C PRO A 190 -76.16 -90.36 16.54
N LYS A 191 -76.40 -89.27 15.80
CA LYS A 191 -77.54 -89.16 14.88
C LYS A 191 -77.35 -90.06 13.67
N GLN A 192 -76.13 -90.14 13.14
CA GLN A 192 -75.79 -91.09 12.07
C GLN A 192 -75.99 -92.54 12.54
N PHE A 193 -75.56 -92.85 13.77
CA PHE A 193 -75.77 -94.17 14.37
C PHE A 193 -77.25 -94.52 14.57
N LEU A 194 -78.07 -93.53 14.95
CA LEU A 194 -79.53 -93.70 15.08
C LEU A 194 -80.20 -93.87 13.71
N ASN A 195 -79.83 -93.07 12.71
CA ASN A 195 -80.33 -93.25 11.34
C ASN A 195 -79.95 -94.61 10.77
N GLU A 196 -78.71 -95.08 10.95
CA GLU A 196 -78.31 -96.43 10.51
C GLU A 196 -79.08 -97.53 11.26
N LYS A 197 -79.35 -97.37 12.56
CA LYS A 197 -80.19 -98.31 13.31
C LYS A 197 -81.63 -98.31 12.80
N GLN A 198 -82.15 -97.14 12.44
CA GLN A 198 -83.50 -96.97 11.93
C GLN A 198 -83.63 -97.53 10.51
N GLU A 199 -82.65 -97.29 9.63
CA GLU A 199 -82.58 -97.91 8.30
C GLU A 199 -82.45 -99.43 8.38
N LYS A 200 -81.59 -99.98 9.26
CA LYS A 200 -81.51 -101.43 9.49
C LYS A 200 -82.81 -102.02 10.07
N SER A 201 -83.50 -101.25 10.91
CA SER A 201 -84.83 -101.61 11.43
C SER A 201 -85.86 -101.63 10.31
N ASP A 202 -85.90 -100.60 9.45
CA ASP A 202 -86.83 -100.50 8.34
C ASP A 202 -86.54 -101.55 7.26
N GLU A 203 -85.27 -101.89 7.00
CA GLU A 203 -84.88 -103.03 6.16
C GLU A 203 -85.31 -104.38 6.76
N SER A 204 -85.13 -104.57 8.07
CA SER A 204 -85.60 -105.78 8.76
C SER A 204 -87.12 -105.93 8.68
N CYS A 205 -87.87 -104.82 8.83
CA CYS A 205 -89.32 -104.79 8.64
C CYS A 205 -89.73 -105.10 7.19
N LYS A 206 -88.99 -104.62 6.19
CA LYS A 206 -89.24 -104.94 4.78
C LYS A 206 -89.02 -106.43 4.46
N ILE A 207 -88.00 -107.05 5.05
CA ILE A 207 -87.74 -108.50 4.89
C ILE A 207 -88.89 -109.32 5.49
N LEU A 208 -89.42 -108.93 6.65
CA LEU A 208 -90.54 -109.62 7.31
C LEU A 208 -91.88 -109.48 6.57
N LEU A 209 -92.10 -108.40 5.83
CA LEU A 209 -93.32 -108.19 5.04
C LEU A 209 -93.28 -108.89 3.66
N ALA A 210 -92.12 -109.39 3.24
CA ALA A 210 -91.92 -110.07 1.96
C ALA A 210 -91.92 -111.61 2.07
N ALA A 211 -92.03 -112.16 3.29
CA ALA A 211 -92.14 -113.59 3.59
C ALA A 211 -93.58 -113.98 3.94
#